data_AF-A0A7S0PDP7-F1
#
_entry.id   AF-A0A7S0PDP7-F1
#
_cell.length_a   1.000
_cell.length_b   1.000
_cell.length_c   1.000
_cell.angle_alpha   90.00
_cell.angle_beta   90.00
_cell.angle_gamma   90.00
#
_symmetry.space_group_name_H-M   'P 1'
#
loop_
_entity.id
_entity.type
_entity.pdbx_description
1 polymer ?
#
loop_
_entity_poly.entity_id
_entity_poly.type
_entity_poly.pdbx_seq_one_letter_code
_entity_poly.pdbx_strand_id
1 'polypeptide(L)'
;MTVEAGECVVYHAHTNSVRFEGAEEGRLVFDIAVAPAVEALVRSYPGWLPALELPVMEVDSEDEGGDSEEDGDEDEDEAKPDSGRAVVLGMVEELVREGALVLRTLA
;
A
#
# COMPACT_ATOMS: atom_id res chain seq x y z
N MET A 1 3.12 -5.25 -11.55
CA MET A 1 2.94 -5.66 -10.15
C MET A 1 2.47 -7.10 -10.12
N THR A 2 2.82 -7.85 -9.09
CA THR A 2 2.42 -9.24 -8.87
C THR A 2 2.23 -9.46 -7.37
N VAL A 3 1.61 -10.59 -7.00
CA VAL A 3 1.55 -11.04 -5.61
C VAL A 3 2.48 -12.25 -5.48
N GLU A 4 3.45 -12.16 -4.57
CA GLU A 4 4.43 -13.22 -4.30
C GLU A 4 4.48 -13.47 -2.79
N ALA A 5 4.35 -14.73 -2.37
CA ALA A 5 4.40 -15.12 -0.95
C ALA A 5 3.46 -14.34 -0.01
N GLY A 6 2.35 -13.79 -0.52
CA GLY A 6 1.44 -12.97 0.27
C GLY A 6 1.85 -11.50 0.38
N GLU A 7 2.75 -11.02 -0.46
CA GLU A 7 3.19 -9.62 -0.53
C GLU A 7 2.87 -9.02 -1.91
N CYS A 8 2.61 -7.71 -1.94
CA CYS A 8 2.47 -6.97 -3.19
C CYS A 8 3.86 -6.54 -3.69
N VAL A 9 4.29 -7.05 -4.85
CA VAL A 9 5.60 -6.78 -5.44
C VAL A 9 5.48 -5.91 -6.69
N VAL A 10 6.18 -4.78 -6.70
CA VAL A 10 6.27 -3.84 -7.82
C VAL A 10 7.67 -3.85 -8.40
N TYR A 11 7.83 -4.52 -9.52
CA TYR A 11 9.06 -4.47 -10.32
C TYR A 11 9.18 -3.15 -11.08
N HIS A 12 10.37 -2.56 -11.09
CA HIS A 12 10.65 -1.31 -11.78
C HIS A 12 12.01 -1.35 -12.50
N ALA A 13 12.12 -0.54 -13.55
CA ALA A 13 13.34 -0.44 -14.35
C ALA A 13 14.12 0.87 -14.11
N HIS A 14 13.67 1.75 -13.20
CA HIS A 14 14.21 3.11 -13.08
C HIS A 14 15.66 3.15 -12.58
N THR A 15 16.10 2.12 -11.85
CA THR A 15 17.49 1.92 -11.41
C THR A 15 18.33 1.08 -12.38
N ASN A 16 17.75 0.60 -13.48
CA ASN A 16 18.46 -0.29 -14.39
C ASN A 16 19.60 0.43 -15.11
N SER A 17 20.74 -0.23 -15.18
CA SER A 17 21.84 0.18 -16.06
C SER A 17 21.45 -0.04 -17.53
N VAL A 18 21.93 0.83 -18.41
CA VAL A 18 21.84 0.65 -19.87
C VAL A 18 22.74 -0.49 -20.37
N ARG A 19 23.62 -1.01 -19.51
CA ARG A 19 24.46 -2.18 -19.79
C ARG A 19 23.86 -3.40 -19.14
N PHE A 20 23.89 -4.53 -19.85
CA PHE A 20 23.50 -5.81 -19.27
C PHE A 20 24.59 -6.28 -18.31
N GLU A 21 24.45 -5.94 -17.03
CA GLU A 21 25.46 -6.13 -15.99
C GLU A 21 24.95 -7.02 -14.86
N GLY A 22 24.24 -8.12 -15.15
CA GLY A 22 23.77 -9.07 -14.12
C GLY A 22 23.11 -8.40 -12.91
N ALA A 23 22.50 -7.23 -13.13
CA ALA A 23 22.03 -6.36 -12.08
C ALA A 23 20.84 -7.01 -11.38
N GLU A 24 20.77 -6.85 -10.07
CA GLU A 24 19.62 -7.32 -9.30
C GLU A 24 18.35 -6.59 -9.78
N GLU A 25 17.24 -7.32 -9.80
CA GLU A 25 15.95 -6.78 -10.23
C GLU A 25 15.49 -5.69 -9.27
N GLY A 26 15.21 -4.50 -9.79
CA GLY A 26 14.59 -3.42 -9.01
C GLY A 26 13.16 -3.81 -8.62
N ARG A 27 12.90 -3.95 -7.32
CA ARG A 27 11.58 -4.26 -6.79
C ARG A 27 11.28 -3.49 -5.51
N LEU A 28 10.02 -3.09 -5.37
CA LEU A 28 9.43 -2.60 -4.13
C LEU A 28 8.46 -3.64 -3.61
N VAL A 29 8.50 -3.88 -2.31
CA VAL A 29 7.68 -4.89 -1.63
C VAL A 29 6.80 -4.18 -0.61
N PHE A 30 5.51 -4.44 -0.68
CA PHE A 30 4.50 -3.88 0.20
C PHE A 30 3.61 -4.97 0.78
N ASP A 31 2.88 -4.63 1.83
CA ASP A 31 1.80 -5.46 2.35
C ASP A 31 0.77 -5.79 1.26
N ILE A 32 0.18 -6.98 1.28
CA ILE A 32 -0.85 -7.36 0.30
C ILE A 32 -2.08 -6.45 0.35
N ALA A 33 -2.35 -5.80 1.48
CA ALA A 33 -3.45 -4.86 1.68
C ALA A 33 -3.48 -3.75 0.62
N VAL A 34 -2.31 -3.32 0.13
CA VAL A 34 -2.20 -2.23 -0.87
C VAL A 34 -2.23 -2.71 -2.31
N ALA A 35 -2.31 -4.02 -2.57
CA ALA A 35 -2.34 -4.53 -3.94
C ALA A 35 -3.44 -3.90 -4.81
N PRO A 36 -4.68 -3.68 -4.32
CA PRO A 36 -5.71 -2.99 -5.09
C PRO A 36 -5.34 -1.54 -5.43
N ALA A 37 -4.71 -0.81 -4.49
CA ALA A 37 -4.26 0.56 -4.71
C ALA A 37 -3.19 0.62 -5.81
N VAL A 38 -2.19 -0.26 -5.75
CA VAL A 38 -1.13 -0.39 -6.76
C VAL A 38 -1.73 -0.72 -8.13
N GLU A 39 -2.69 -1.65 -8.18
CA GLU A 39 -3.38 -1.99 -9.43
C GLU A 39 -4.13 -0.79 -10.01
N ALA A 40 -4.85 -0.03 -9.18
CA ALA A 40 -5.57 1.16 -9.58
C ALA A 40 -4.62 2.22 -10.17
N LEU A 41 -3.46 2.44 -9.55
CA LEU A 41 -2.43 3.35 -10.04
C LEU A 41 -1.91 2.94 -11.42
N VAL A 42 -1.56 1.66 -11.60
CA VAL A 42 -1.05 1.15 -12.90
C VAL A 42 -2.11 1.26 -13.99
N ARG A 43 -3.37 0.90 -13.70
CA ARG A 43 -4.46 0.94 -14.70
C ARG A 43 -4.90 2.34 -15.06
N SER A 44 -4.72 3.29 -14.16
CA SER A 44 -5.17 4.67 -14.37
C SER A 44 -4.18 5.52 -15.14
N TYR A 45 -2.93 5.08 -15.33
CA TYR A 45 -1.91 5.86 -16.06
C TYR A 45 -2.36 6.20 -17.50
N PRO A 46 -2.18 7.45 -17.97
CA PRO A 46 -1.52 8.60 -17.33
C PRO A 46 -2.45 9.54 -16.52
N GLY A 47 -3.61 9.05 -16.08
CA GLY A 47 -4.58 9.77 -15.26
C GLY A 47 -4.13 10.05 -13.83
N TRP A 48 -4.89 10.92 -13.16
CA TRP A 48 -4.66 11.35 -11.78
C TRP A 48 -5.68 10.70 -10.86
N LEU A 49 -5.22 10.17 -9.73
CA LEU A 49 -6.06 9.61 -8.68
C LEU A 49 -5.86 10.39 -7.37
N PRO A 50 -6.91 10.67 -6.59
CA PRO A 50 -6.77 11.20 -5.25
C PRO A 50 -6.15 10.13 -4.33
N ALA A 51 -5.03 10.45 -3.68
CA ALA A 51 -4.31 9.49 -2.83
C ALA A 51 -5.18 8.92 -1.70
N LEU A 52 -6.10 9.73 -1.16
CA LEU A 52 -7.01 9.35 -0.07
C LEU A 52 -8.20 8.47 -0.53
N GLU A 53 -8.38 8.30 -1.84
CA GLU A 53 -9.45 7.48 -2.44
C GLU A 53 -8.92 6.16 -3.02
N LEU A 54 -7.62 5.88 -2.85
CA LEU A 54 -7.04 4.62 -3.31
C LEU A 54 -7.62 3.43 -2.51
N PRO A 55 -8.02 2.35 -3.18
CA PRO A 55 -8.65 1.21 -2.54
C PRO A 55 -7.64 0.39 -1.71
N VAL A 56 -8.06 -0.03 -0.52
CA VAL A 56 -7.27 -0.90 0.37
C VAL A 56 -8.07 -2.15 0.63
N MET A 57 -7.40 -3.29 0.65
CA MET A 57 -8.01 -4.51 1.16
C MET A 57 -8.12 -4.40 2.68
N GLU A 58 -9.31 -4.61 3.21
CA GLU A 58 -9.46 -4.85 4.64
C GLU A 58 -8.90 -6.24 4.92
N VAL A 59 -7.74 -6.28 5.54
CA VAL A 59 -7.18 -7.54 6.04
C VAL A 59 -7.73 -7.68 7.44
N ASP A 60 -8.80 -8.46 7.58
CA ASP A 60 -9.26 -8.87 8.90
C ASP A 60 -8.06 -9.47 9.62
N SER A 61 -7.63 -8.81 10.69
CA SER A 61 -6.59 -9.32 11.57
C SER A 61 -7.21 -10.44 12.40
N GLU A 62 -7.53 -11.56 11.75
CA GLU A 62 -8.05 -12.76 12.39
C GLU A 62 -6.90 -13.50 13.10
N ASP A 63 -6.39 -12.95 14.21
CA ASP A 63 -5.78 -13.76 15.28
C ASP A 63 -5.62 -12.96 16.60
N GLU A 64 -6.73 -12.52 17.19
CA GLU A 64 -6.82 -12.52 18.65
C GLU A 64 -7.97 -13.45 19.02
N GLY A 65 -7.60 -14.70 19.32
CA GLY A 65 -8.49 -15.69 19.90
C GLY A 65 -9.18 -15.09 21.12
N GLY A 66 -10.47 -14.82 20.97
CA GLY A 66 -11.34 -14.42 22.05
C GLY A 66 -11.46 -15.55 23.06
N ASP A 67 -10.91 -15.33 24.24
CA ASP A 67 -11.46 -15.88 25.46
C ASP A 67 -11.33 -14.83 26.56
N SER A 68 -12.40 -14.06 26.76
CA SER A 68 -12.58 -13.22 27.95
C SER A 68 -14.09 -13.03 28.12
N GLU A 69 -14.65 -13.83 29.02
CA GLU A 69 -16.00 -13.63 29.55
C GLU A 69 -16.06 -12.28 30.29
N GLU A 70 -17.13 -11.53 30.02
CA GLU A 70 -17.77 -10.46 30.82
C GLU A 70 -16.89 -9.59 31.74
N ASP A 71 -16.83 -8.28 31.46
CA ASP A 71 -17.62 -7.31 32.23
C ASP A 71 -17.48 -5.91 31.61
N GLY A 72 -18.58 -5.16 31.62
CA GLY A 72 -18.77 -3.95 30.83
C GLY A 72 -17.98 -2.72 31.29
N ASP A 73 -17.77 -1.82 30.34
CA ASP A 73 -17.85 -0.37 30.53
C ASP A 73 -18.18 0.28 29.17
N GLU A 74 -19.29 1.02 29.14
CA GLU A 74 -19.63 1.96 28.08
C GLU A 74 -18.76 3.21 28.31
N ASP A 75 -17.76 3.46 27.46
CA ASP A 75 -17.27 4.79 27.05
C ASP A 75 -15.87 4.69 26.44
N GLU A 76 -15.81 4.84 25.10
CA GLU A 76 -15.01 5.84 24.39
C GLU A 76 -15.05 5.44 22.91
N ASP A 77 -15.64 6.30 22.06
CA ASP A 77 -15.39 6.32 20.63
C ASP A 77 -13.90 6.68 20.42
N GLU A 78 -12.99 5.76 20.77
CA GLU A 78 -11.65 5.74 20.22
C GLU A 78 -11.85 5.46 18.73
N ALA A 79 -11.84 6.53 17.94
CA ALA A 79 -11.75 6.43 16.49
C ALA A 79 -10.53 5.55 16.19
N LYS A 80 -10.77 4.26 15.91
CA LYS A 80 -9.75 3.34 15.43
C LYS A 80 -9.03 4.08 14.32
N PRO A 81 -7.69 4.27 14.40
CA PRO A 81 -6.98 4.98 13.35
C PRO A 81 -7.37 4.32 12.02
N ASP A 82 -7.69 5.13 11.01
CA ASP A 82 -7.97 4.67 9.64
C ASP A 82 -6.73 3.90 9.12
N SER A 83 -6.56 2.65 9.57
CA SER A 83 -5.33 1.87 9.43
C SER A 83 -5.04 1.65 7.95
N GLY A 84 -6.08 1.43 7.15
CA GLY A 84 -5.99 1.37 5.70
C GLY A 84 -5.47 2.66 5.06
N ARG A 85 -5.88 3.84 5.53
CA ARG A 85 -5.39 5.12 4.97
C ARG A 85 -3.93 5.35 5.28
N ALA A 86 -3.50 5.08 6.51
CA ALA A 86 -2.10 5.22 6.90
C ALA A 86 -1.21 4.28 6.06
N VAL A 87 -1.65 3.05 5.85
CA VAL A 87 -0.97 2.05 5.03
C VAL A 87 -0.84 2.48 3.57
N VAL A 88 -1.92 3.00 2.96
CA VAL A 88 -1.87 3.56 1.60
C VAL A 88 -0.94 4.75 1.50
N LEU A 89 -1.03 5.69 2.44
CA LEU A 89 -0.19 6.89 2.39
C LEU A 89 1.29 6.53 2.52
N GLY A 90 1.64 5.55 3.34
CA GLY A 90 3.00 5.01 3.42
C GLY A 90 3.47 4.42 2.08
N MET A 91 2.61 3.63 1.42
CA MET A 91 2.91 3.08 0.08
C MET A 91 3.07 4.19 -0.97
N VAL A 92 2.23 5.22 -0.97
CA VAL A 92 2.34 6.37 -1.87
C VAL A 92 3.65 7.13 -1.62
N GLU A 93 4.01 7.36 -0.37
CA GLU A 93 5.26 8.04 -0.01
C GLU A 93 6.48 7.27 -0.54
N GLU A 94 6.51 5.95 -0.36
CA GLU A 94 7.60 5.10 -0.86
C GLU A 94 7.71 5.17 -2.39
N LEU A 95 6.59 5.03 -3.10
CA LEU A 95 6.56 5.10 -4.56
C LEU A 95 7.01 6.47 -5.08
N VAL A 96 6.72 7.57 -4.37
CA VAL A 96 7.20 8.90 -4.73
C VAL A 96 8.70 9.03 -4.45
N ARG A 97 9.18 8.48 -3.32
CA ARG A 97 10.60 8.49 -2.95
C ARG A 97 11.47 7.77 -3.98
N GLU A 98 10.96 6.65 -4.49
CA GLU A 98 11.57 5.84 -5.54
C GLU A 98 11.34 6.41 -6.96
N GLY A 99 10.71 7.58 -7.07
CA GLY A 99 10.46 8.25 -8.36
C GLY A 99 9.49 7.48 -9.27
N ALA A 100 8.74 6.52 -8.74
CA ALA A 100 7.73 5.75 -9.47
C ALA A 100 6.42 6.54 -9.65
N LEU A 101 6.13 7.49 -8.76
CA LEU A 101 4.97 8.38 -8.82
C LEU A 101 5.37 9.85 -8.72
N VAL A 102 4.51 10.72 -9.25
CA VAL A 102 4.62 12.18 -9.12
C VAL A 102 3.34 12.71 -8.49
N LEU A 103 3.48 13.65 -7.54
CA LEU A 103 2.34 14.30 -6.89
C LEU A 103 1.96 15.60 -7.59
N ARG A 104 0.66 15.90 -7.59
CA ARG A 104 0.11 17.19 -8.00
C ARG A 104 -0.78 17.72 -6.90
N THR A 105 -0.52 18.96 -6.46
CA THR A 105 -1.44 19.70 -5.61
C THR A 105 -2.59 20.28 -6.44
N LEU A 106 -3.82 20.11 -5.97
CA LEU A 106 -4.98 20.79 -6.52
C LEU A 106 -5.07 22.17 -5.83
N ALA A 107 -5.18 23.22 -6.64
CA ALA A 107 -5.34 24.60 -6.19
C ALA A 107 -6.81 24.93 -5.89
#